data_AF-W4V5L5-F1
#
_entry.id   AF-W4V5L5-F1
#
_cell.length_a   1.000
_cell.length_b   1.000
_cell.length_c   1.000
_cell.angle_alpha   90.00
_cell.angle_beta   90.00
_cell.angle_gamma   90.00
#
_symmetry.space_group_name_H-M   'P 1'
#
loop_
_entity.id
_entity.type
_entity.pdbx_description
1 polymer ?
#
loop_
_entity_poly.entity_id
_entity_poly.type
_entity_poly.pdbx_seq_one_letter_code
_entity_poly.pdbx_strand_id
1 'polypeptide(L)'
;MERYGAVSSQTAIEMAEGVKKIASTDIGIAVTGIAGPDGGTDEKPVGLIYIALAHNSGTETRELRLTGNRIRIRNMTSLNAFDMIRKYVMKMKG
;
A
#
# COMPACT_ATOMS: atom_id res chain seq x y z
N MET A 1 15.93 -1.53 -1.21
CA MET A 1 15.50 -0.48 -0.25
C MET A 1 16.34 0.82 -0.27
N GLU A 2 17.56 0.85 -0.80
CA GLU A 2 18.47 2.02 -0.58
C GLU A 2 18.12 3.30 -1.36
N ARG A 3 17.41 3.22 -2.50
CA ARG A 3 17.20 4.40 -3.37
C ARG A 3 15.97 5.25 -3.04
N TYR A 4 14.89 4.65 -2.55
CA TYR A 4 13.59 5.33 -2.39
C TYR A 4 13.13 5.45 -0.93
N GLY A 5 13.77 4.71 -0.02
CA GLY A 5 13.39 4.60 1.39
C GLY A 5 12.08 3.85 1.62
N ALA A 6 11.87 3.38 2.86
CA ALA A 6 10.79 2.46 3.19
C ALA A 6 9.38 3.00 2.84
N VAL A 7 9.16 4.31 2.96
CA VAL A 7 7.87 4.96 2.66
C VAL A 7 7.97 5.59 1.26
N SER A 8 7.62 4.79 0.25
CA SER A 8 7.64 5.16 -1.17
C SER A 8 6.75 4.24 -2.00
N SER A 9 6.34 4.67 -3.19
CA SER A 9 5.59 3.82 -4.12
C SER A 9 6.42 2.63 -4.59
N GLN A 10 7.72 2.81 -4.83
CA GLN A 10 8.65 1.76 -5.26
C GLN A 10 8.77 0.66 -4.20
N THR A 11 8.89 1.03 -2.93
CA THR A 11 8.92 0.03 -1.85
C THR A 11 7.60 -0.73 -1.75
N ALA A 12 6.46 -0.05 -1.89
CA ALA A 12 5.17 -0.73 -1.90
C ALA A 12 5.08 -1.76 -3.06
N ILE A 13 5.52 -1.39 -4.26
CA ILE A 13 5.56 -2.29 -5.43
C ILE A 13 6.43 -3.51 -5.16
N GLU A 14 7.69 -3.30 -4.75
CA GLU A 14 8.63 -4.39 -4.46
C GLU A 14 8.06 -5.35 -3.41
N MET A 15 7.41 -4.83 -2.36
CA MET A 15 6.75 -5.63 -1.33
C MET A 15 5.56 -6.45 -1.88
N ALA A 16 4.70 -5.83 -2.68
CA ALA A 16 3.51 -6.48 -3.24
C ALA A 16 3.88 -7.59 -4.24
N GLU A 17 4.84 -7.32 -5.12
CA GLU A 17 5.36 -8.30 -6.08
C GLU A 17 6.12 -9.43 -5.36
N GLY A 18 6.91 -9.07 -4.35
CA GLY A 18 7.64 -10.01 -3.52
C GLY A 18 6.72 -10.99 -2.80
N VAL A 19 5.68 -10.51 -2.10
CA VAL A 19 4.75 -11.40 -1.39
C VAL A 19 3.95 -12.28 -2.36
N LYS A 20 3.52 -11.75 -3.52
CA LYS A 20 2.85 -12.53 -4.57
C LYS A 20 3.74 -13.70 -5.03
N LYS A 21 5.01 -13.40 -5.31
CA LYS A 21 5.98 -14.40 -5.79
C LYS A 21 6.30 -15.46 -4.74
N ILE A 22 6.55 -15.05 -3.51
CA ILE A 22 6.93 -15.96 -2.41
C ILE A 22 5.75 -16.86 -2.03
N ALA A 23 4.53 -16.29 -1.97
CA ALA A 23 3.33 -17.03 -1.61
C ALA A 23 2.71 -17.82 -2.79
N SER A 24 3.18 -17.61 -4.02
CA SER A 24 2.63 -18.21 -5.25
C SER A 24 1.12 -17.98 -5.39
N THR A 25 0.67 -16.74 -5.17
CA THR A 25 -0.74 -16.33 -5.23
C THR A 25 -1.06 -15.50 -6.48
N ASP A 26 -2.34 -15.41 -6.85
CA ASP A 26 -2.80 -14.59 -7.99
C ASP A 26 -2.60 -13.09 -7.78
N ILE A 27 -2.67 -12.65 -6.53
CA ILE A 27 -2.48 -11.27 -6.12
C ILE A 27 -1.55 -11.16 -4.90
N GLY A 28 -0.84 -10.05 -4.80
CA GLY A 28 -0.10 -9.64 -3.61
C GLY A 28 -0.44 -8.20 -3.25
N ILE A 29 -0.68 -7.93 -1.97
CA ILE A 29 -0.97 -6.58 -1.49
C ILE A 29 0.06 -6.16 -0.45
N ALA A 30 0.53 -4.91 -0.55
CA ALA A 30 1.47 -4.35 0.39
C ALA A 30 1.10 -2.92 0.76
N VAL A 31 1.53 -2.54 1.95
CA VAL A 31 1.33 -1.21 2.52
C VAL A 31 2.64 -0.77 3.16
N THR A 32 3.03 0.48 2.90
CA THR A 32 4.09 1.15 3.66
C THR A 32 3.71 2.59 3.92
N GLY A 33 4.00 3.12 5.11
CA GLY A 33 3.60 4.47 5.47
C GLY A 33 3.80 4.82 6.93
N ILE A 34 3.50 6.07 7.26
CA ILE A 34 3.73 6.65 8.58
C ILE A 34 2.38 6.86 9.28
N ALA A 35 1.99 5.94 10.15
CA ALA A 35 0.73 6.05 10.89
C ALA A 35 0.81 7.00 12.10
N GLY A 36 2.01 7.42 12.51
CA GLY A 36 2.21 8.30 13.67
C GLY A 36 2.14 7.59 15.02
N PRO A 37 2.08 8.34 16.14
CA PRO A 37 2.07 9.81 16.17
C PRO A 37 3.40 10.45 15.70
N ASP A 38 4.51 9.71 15.82
CA ASP A 38 5.84 10.18 15.45
C ASP A 38 6.33 9.61 14.11
N GLY A 39 7.53 10.02 13.69
CA GLY A 39 8.22 9.49 12.50
C GLY A 39 7.87 10.19 11.18
N GLY A 40 7.04 11.23 11.23
CA GLY A 40 6.78 12.11 10.09
C GLY A 40 7.86 13.17 9.91
N THR A 41 8.04 13.62 8.67
CA THR A 41 8.82 14.81 8.30
C THR A 41 7.98 15.71 7.40
N ASP A 42 8.45 16.91 7.08
CA ASP A 42 7.76 17.81 6.15
C ASP A 42 7.57 17.17 4.76
N GLU A 43 8.55 16.39 4.30
CA GLU A 43 8.49 15.65 3.03
C GLU A 43 7.59 14.41 3.11
N LYS A 44 7.64 13.70 4.25
CA LYS A 44 6.89 12.46 4.49
C LYS A 44 6.07 12.59 5.78
N PRO A 45 4.93 13.29 5.75
CA PRO A 45 4.17 13.57 6.96
C PRO A 45 3.49 12.32 7.52
N VAL A 46 3.13 12.38 8.80
CA VAL A 46 2.19 11.41 9.40
C VAL A 46 0.91 11.38 8.55
N GLY A 47 0.45 10.18 8.21
CA GLY A 47 -0.67 9.96 7.32
C GLY A 47 -0.31 9.67 5.87
N LEU A 48 0.97 9.84 5.47
CA LEU A 48 1.45 9.42 4.16
C LEU A 48 1.57 7.89 4.10
N ILE A 49 0.77 7.27 3.24
CA ILE A 49 0.71 5.83 3.04
C ILE A 49 0.78 5.50 1.54
N TYR A 50 1.52 4.48 1.18
CA TYR A 50 1.50 3.85 -0.13
C TYR A 50 0.91 2.44 -0.01
N ILE A 51 0.00 2.12 -0.93
CA ILE A 51 -0.59 0.78 -1.08
C ILE A 51 -0.27 0.28 -2.49
N ALA A 52 0.16 -0.96 -2.63
CA ALA A 52 0.38 -1.60 -3.92
C ALA A 52 -0.37 -2.92 -4.00
N LEU A 53 -0.96 -3.20 -5.17
CA LEU A 53 -1.62 -4.45 -5.52
C LEU A 53 -0.95 -5.03 -6.76
N ALA A 54 -0.14 -6.07 -6.58
CA ALA A 54 0.44 -6.85 -7.67
C ALA A 54 -0.54 -7.92 -8.12
N HIS A 55 -0.73 -8.07 -9.43
CA HIS A 55 -1.57 -9.10 -10.06
C HIS A 55 -0.91 -9.60 -11.36
N ASN A 56 -1.61 -10.40 -12.18
CA ASN A 56 -1.00 -10.99 -13.38
C ASN A 56 -0.72 -10.00 -14.52
N SER A 57 -1.50 -8.92 -14.60
CA SER A 57 -1.35 -7.87 -15.62
C SER A 57 -0.42 -6.72 -15.21
N GLY A 58 0.20 -6.76 -14.03
CA GLY A 58 1.05 -5.69 -13.51
C GLY A 58 0.78 -5.37 -12.04
N THR A 59 1.25 -4.19 -11.60
CA THR A 59 1.12 -3.72 -10.22
C THR A 59 0.46 -2.33 -10.19
N GLU A 60 -0.67 -2.20 -9.50
CA GLU A 60 -1.35 -0.92 -9.26
C GLU A 60 -0.87 -0.32 -7.94
N THR A 61 -0.61 1.00 -7.89
CA THR A 61 -0.23 1.70 -6.65
C THR A 61 -1.15 2.88 -6.33
N ARG A 62 -1.32 3.17 -5.04
CA ARG A 62 -2.01 4.37 -4.54
C ARG A 62 -1.21 5.05 -3.43
N GLU A 63 -1.09 6.36 -3.52
CA GLU A 63 -0.70 7.23 -2.41
C GLU A 63 -1.98 7.68 -1.67
N LEU A 64 -1.96 7.65 -0.34
CA LEU A 64 -2.98 8.19 0.53
C LEU A 64 -2.35 9.21 1.48
N ARG A 65 -3.11 10.28 1.75
CA ARG A 65 -2.81 11.27 2.79
C ARG A 65 -3.95 11.27 3.79
N LEU A 66 -3.79 10.51 4.85
CA LEU A 66 -4.82 10.25 5.86
C LEU A 66 -4.62 11.14 7.08
N THR A 67 -5.71 11.48 7.76
CA THR A 67 -5.67 12.31 8.98
C THR A 67 -6.27 11.58 10.17
N GLY A 68 -5.79 11.94 11.36
CA GLY A 68 -6.23 11.39 12.65
C GLY A 68 -5.15 10.60 13.37
N ASN A 69 -5.54 9.88 14.42
CA ASN A 69 -4.61 9.11 15.23
C ASN A 69 -4.16 7.82 14.52
N ARG A 70 -3.12 7.18 15.07
CA ARG A 70 -2.51 5.95 14.55
C ARG A 70 -3.53 4.85 14.26
N ILE A 71 -4.53 4.68 15.12
CA ILE A 71 -5.57 3.65 14.95
C ILE A 71 -6.45 3.97 13.74
N ARG A 72 -6.93 5.22 13.63
CA ARG A 72 -7.74 5.66 12.50
C ARG A 72 -6.99 5.54 11.18
N ILE A 73 -5.73 5.97 11.14
CA ILE A 73 -4.90 5.87 9.93
C ILE A 73 -4.79 4.41 9.50
N ARG A 74 -4.42 3.49 10.40
CA ARG A 74 -4.32 2.05 10.08
C ARG A 74 -5.64 1.46 9.58
N ASN A 75 -6.76 1.78 10.23
CA ASN A 75 -8.07 1.28 9.81
C ASN A 75 -8.45 1.77 8.41
N MET A 76 -8.26 3.06 8.14
CA MET A 76 -8.52 3.64 6.81
C MET A 76 -7.60 3.06 5.74
N THR A 77 -6.33 2.81 6.06
CA THR A 77 -5.39 2.12 5.17
C THR A 77 -5.87 0.72 4.83
N SER A 78 -6.28 -0.09 5.82
CA SER A 78 -6.82 -1.43 5.58
C SER A 78 -8.07 -1.41 4.70
N LEU A 79 -9.00 -0.48 4.95
CA LEU A 79 -10.20 -0.35 4.12
C LEU A 79 -9.87 0.00 2.66
N ASN A 80 -8.90 0.89 2.43
CA ASN A 80 -8.46 1.24 1.08
C ASN A 80 -7.76 0.07 0.38
N ALA A 81 -6.96 -0.72 1.11
CA ALA A 81 -6.34 -1.93 0.59
C ALA A 81 -7.40 -2.95 0.14
N PHE A 82 -8.42 -3.21 0.98
CA PHE A 82 -9.53 -4.09 0.61
C PHE A 82 -10.37 -3.54 -0.54
N ASP A 83 -10.58 -2.22 -0.63
CA ASP A 83 -11.29 -1.62 -1.77
C ASP A 83 -10.53 -1.81 -3.10
N MET A 84 -9.18 -1.72 -3.08
CA MET A 84 -8.37 -2.03 -4.26
C MET A 84 -8.57 -3.48 -4.71
N ILE A 85 -8.51 -4.45 -3.79
CA ILE A 85 -8.76 -5.87 -4.09
C ILE A 85 -10.17 -6.04 -4.64
N ARG A 86 -11.18 -5.48 -3.98
CA ARG A 86 -12.59 -5.57 -4.41
C ARG A 86 -12.77 -5.05 -5.83
N LYS A 87 -12.20 -3.89 -6.16
CA LYS A 87 -12.28 -3.30 -7.51
C LYS A 87 -11.58 -4.17 -8.55
N TYR A 88 -10.41 -4.72 -8.23
CA TYR A 88 -9.70 -5.65 -9.11
C TYR A 88 -10.56 -6.91 -9.40
N VAL A 89 -11.09 -7.54 -8.36
CA VAL A 89 -11.94 -8.74 -8.49
C VAL A 89 -13.21 -8.45 -9.27
N MET A 90 -13.81 -7.28 -9.12
CA MET A 90 -14.99 -6.89 -9.90
C MET A 90 -14.68 -6.70 -11.39
N LYS A 91 -13.51 -6.16 -11.75
CA LYS A 91 -13.09 -6.03 -13.16
C LYS A 91 -12.84 -7.38 -13.83
N MET A 92 -12.47 -8.43 -13.08
CA MET A 92 -12.29 -9.78 -13.63
C MET A 92 -13.60 -10.49 -13.99
N LYS A 93 -14.74 -10.01 -13.47
CA LYS A 93 -16.05 -10.64 -13.68
C LYS A 93 -16.79 -10.12 -14.92
N GLY A 94 -16.22 -9.17 -15.64
CA GLY A 94 -16.74 -8.65 -16.92
C GLY A 94 -15.86 -9.13 -18.07
#